data_AF-A0A954G0S9-F1
#
_entry.id   AF-A0A954G0S9-F1
#
_cell.length_a   1.000
_cell.length_b   1.000
_cell.length_c   1.000
_cell.angle_alpha   90.00
_cell.angle_beta   90.00
_cell.angle_gamma   90.00
#
_symmetry.space_group_name_H-M   'P 1'
#
loop_
_entity.id
_entity.type
_entity.pdbx_description
1 polymer ?
#
loop_
_entity_poly.entity_id
_entity_poly.type
_entity_poly.pdbx_seq_one_letter_code
_entity_poly.pdbx_strand_id
1 'polypeptide(L)'
;MKATQQLNNLGQSLWLDNITRDLLENGTLKQYIDELSVTGLTSNPTIFHQAIKNSASYDSTIQEKFKNGQAGEQLFFEVALEDITQAADLFRPVWDKTDGVDGWVSLEVSPLLAYDTASTLAAAKDLHERAGRPNVLI
;
A
#
# COMPACT_ATOMS: atom_id res chain seq x y z
N MET A 1 -0.75 -26.74 10.72
CA MET A 1 0.11 -25.57 10.44
C MET A 1 -0.01 -25.28 8.95
N LYS A 2 -0.37 -24.06 8.55
CA LYS A 2 -0.46 -23.69 7.12
C LYS A 2 0.95 -23.55 6.53
N ALA A 3 1.11 -23.74 5.22
CA ALA A 3 2.41 -23.65 4.55
C ALA A 3 3.08 -22.27 4.76
N THR A 4 2.27 -21.21 4.78
CA THR A 4 2.76 -19.84 5.04
C THR A 4 3.33 -19.68 6.44
N GLN A 5 2.68 -20.27 7.45
CA GLN A 5 3.18 -20.29 8.83
C GLN A 5 4.48 -21.10 8.95
N GLN A 6 4.62 -22.19 8.18
CA GLN A 6 5.88 -22.95 8.14
C GLN A 6 7.04 -22.09 7.60
N LEU A 7 6.82 -21.35 6.51
CA LEU A 7 7.83 -20.44 5.96
C LEU A 7 8.18 -19.31 6.92
N ASN A 8 7.18 -18.70 7.56
CA ASN A 8 7.41 -17.66 8.54
C ASN A 8 8.21 -18.17 9.75
N ASN A 9 7.92 -19.38 10.24
CA ASN A 9 8.71 -20.02 11.31
C ASN A 9 10.16 -20.31 10.92
N LEU A 10 10.46 -20.44 9.62
CA LEU A 10 11.82 -20.58 9.09
C LEU A 10 12.54 -19.22 8.94
N GLY A 11 11.87 -18.11 9.26
CA GLY A 11 12.41 -16.75 9.18
C GLY A 11 12.16 -16.05 7.83
N GLN A 12 11.32 -16.61 6.96
CA GLN A 12 10.96 -15.95 5.70
C GLN A 12 9.70 -15.10 5.87
N SER A 13 9.83 -13.79 5.67
CA SER A 13 8.69 -12.87 5.58
C SER A 13 7.91 -13.09 4.29
N LEU A 14 6.58 -13.03 4.37
CA LEU A 14 5.65 -13.24 3.26
C LEU A 14 4.88 -11.95 3.02
N TRP A 15 5.06 -11.36 1.85
CA TRP A 15 4.38 -10.13 1.46
C TRP A 15 3.33 -10.42 0.39
N LEU A 16 2.22 -9.71 0.47
CA LEU A 16 1.18 -9.75 -0.55
C LEU A 16 1.53 -8.77 -1.68
N ASP A 17 1.65 -9.27 -2.91
CA ASP A 17 1.89 -8.44 -4.10
C ASP A 17 0.59 -8.01 -4.79
N ASN A 18 -0.28 -7.36 -4.02
CA ASN A 18 -1.55 -6.84 -4.50
C ASN A 18 -2.17 -5.89 -3.46
N ILE A 19 -2.91 -4.88 -3.91
CA ILE A 19 -3.79 -4.07 -3.08
C ILE A 19 -5.05 -3.69 -3.87
N THR A 20 -6.20 -3.84 -3.23
CA THR A 20 -7.47 -3.27 -3.69
C THR A 20 -8.21 -2.72 -2.49
N ARG A 21 -8.99 -1.66 -2.66
CA ARG A 21 -9.86 -1.13 -1.62
C ARG A 21 -10.80 -2.18 -1.02
N ASP A 22 -11.36 -3.04 -1.87
CA ASP A 22 -12.20 -4.15 -1.41
C ASP A 22 -11.47 -5.09 -0.45
N LEU A 23 -10.20 -5.43 -0.73
CA LEU A 23 -9.36 -6.28 0.13
C LEU A 23 -9.20 -5.68 1.54
N LEU A 24 -9.12 -4.35 1.62
CA LEU A 24 -8.97 -3.60 2.88
C LEU A 24 -10.29 -3.54 3.64
N GLU A 25 -11.37 -3.13 2.96
CA GLU A 25 -12.67 -2.84 3.59
C GLU A 25 -13.45 -4.09 3.98
N ASN A 26 -13.34 -5.19 3.23
CA ASN A 26 -14.06 -6.41 3.52
C ASN A 26 -13.37 -7.32 4.57
N GLY A 27 -12.22 -6.89 5.09
CA GLY A 27 -11.46 -7.62 6.12
C GLY A 27 -10.55 -8.74 5.59
N THR A 28 -10.46 -8.95 4.27
CA THR A 28 -9.63 -10.01 3.69
C THR A 28 -8.15 -9.82 4.02
N LEU A 29 -7.62 -8.58 3.91
CA LEU A 29 -6.22 -8.33 4.27
C LEU A 29 -5.95 -8.68 5.74
N LYS A 30 -6.87 -8.30 6.64
CA LYS A 30 -6.76 -8.64 8.06
C LYS A 30 -6.72 -10.15 8.27
N GLN A 31 -7.57 -10.90 7.57
CA GLN A 31 -7.55 -12.37 7.63
C GLN A 31 -6.20 -12.94 7.16
N TYR A 32 -5.59 -12.36 6.12
CA TYR A 32 -4.29 -12.81 5.62
C TYR A 32 -3.17 -12.57 6.64
N ILE A 33 -3.22 -11.45 7.34
CA ILE A 33 -2.29 -11.14 8.44
C ILE A 33 -2.46 -12.15 9.57
N ASP A 34 -3.69 -12.28 10.07
CA ASP A 34 -3.99 -13.08 11.27
C ASP A 34 -3.80 -14.58 11.04
N GLU A 35 -4.18 -15.08 9.87
CA GLU A 35 -4.33 -16.51 9.63
C GLU A 35 -3.36 -17.08 8.61
N LEU A 36 -2.73 -16.26 7.76
CA LEU A 36 -1.83 -16.69 6.69
C LEU A 36 -0.41 -16.19 6.86
N SER A 37 -0.05 -15.56 7.99
CA SER A 37 1.31 -15.07 8.24
C SER A 37 1.82 -14.09 7.17
N VAL A 38 0.92 -13.34 6.54
CA VAL A 38 1.30 -12.22 5.68
C VAL A 38 1.77 -11.07 6.58
N THR A 39 2.93 -10.53 6.25
CA THR A 39 3.71 -9.62 7.11
C THR A 39 4.03 -8.29 6.43
N GLY A 40 3.70 -8.14 5.14
CA GLY A 40 3.82 -6.88 4.42
C GLY A 40 3.02 -6.92 3.13
N LEU A 41 3.05 -5.81 2.40
CA LEU A 41 2.35 -5.65 1.14
C LEU A 41 3.16 -4.79 0.18
N THR A 42 3.15 -5.15 -1.10
CA THR A 42 3.66 -4.32 -2.19
C THR A 42 2.54 -3.78 -3.07
N SER A 43 2.74 -2.56 -3.57
CA SER A 43 1.95 -1.96 -4.63
C SER A 43 2.85 -1.41 -5.72
N ASN A 44 2.29 -1.26 -6.92
CA ASN A 44 2.92 -0.62 -8.07
C ASN A 44 1.83 -0.03 -8.99
N PRO A 45 2.19 0.81 -9.97
CA PRO A 45 1.21 1.44 -10.86
C PRO A 45 0.29 0.44 -11.59
N THR A 46 0.78 -0.76 -11.92
CA THR A 46 -0.03 -1.79 -12.61
C THR A 46 -1.08 -2.37 -11.66
N ILE A 47 -0.72 -2.64 -10.40
CA ILE A 47 -1.65 -3.11 -9.37
C ILE A 47 -2.79 -2.10 -9.19
N PHE A 48 -2.47 -0.81 -8.98
CA PHE A 48 -3.51 0.21 -8.83
C PHE A 48 -4.34 0.39 -10.09
N HIS A 49 -3.74 0.35 -11.27
CA HIS A 49 -4.49 0.40 -12.53
C HIS A 49 -5.54 -0.70 -12.60
N GLN A 50 -5.18 -1.94 -12.26
CA GLN A 50 -6.13 -3.06 -12.24
C GLN A 50 -7.18 -2.90 -11.14
N ALA A 51 -6.77 -2.44 -9.95
CA ALA A 51 -7.68 -2.25 -8.83
C ALA A 51 -8.77 -1.21 -9.15
N ILE A 52 -8.38 -0.04 -9.65
CA ILE A 52 -9.28 1.06 -10.01
C ILE A 52 -10.17 0.69 -11.20
N LYS A 53 -9.60 0.03 -12.21
CA LYS A 53 -10.35 -0.33 -13.42
C LYS A 53 -11.43 -1.38 -13.16
N ASN A 54 -11.19 -2.32 -12.25
CA ASN A 54 -12.01 -3.53 -12.09
C ASN A 54 -12.96 -3.46 -10.88
N SER A 55 -13.04 -2.35 -10.16
CA SER A 55 -13.92 -2.18 -8.99
C SER A 55 -14.57 -0.80 -8.96
N ALA A 56 -15.83 -0.75 -8.54
CA ALA A 56 -16.58 0.50 -8.34
C ALA A 56 -16.23 1.19 -7.00
N SER A 57 -15.44 0.55 -6.14
CA SER A 57 -15.12 1.06 -4.79
C SER A 57 -14.30 2.36 -4.78
N TYR A 58 -13.78 2.76 -5.95
CA TYR A 58 -13.04 4.02 -6.12
C TYR A 58 -13.90 5.17 -6.67
N ASP A 59 -15.08 4.88 -7.23
CA ASP A 59 -15.86 5.84 -8.02
C ASP A 59 -16.24 7.09 -7.20
N SER A 60 -16.69 6.89 -5.96
CA SER A 60 -17.10 7.99 -5.08
C SER A 60 -15.93 8.91 -4.74
N THR A 61 -14.81 8.34 -4.28
CA THR A 61 -13.58 9.09 -3.95
C THR A 61 -13.04 9.83 -5.17
N ILE A 62 -12.95 9.17 -6.32
CA ILE A 62 -12.46 9.78 -7.56
C ILE A 62 -13.35 10.96 -7.95
N GLN A 63 -14.68 10.80 -7.91
CA GLN A 63 -15.61 11.88 -8.23
C GLN A 63 -15.52 13.05 -7.26
N GLU A 64 -15.38 12.79 -5.96
CA GLU A 64 -15.23 13.82 -4.94
C GLU A 64 -13.94 14.64 -5.15
N LYS A 65 -12.81 13.96 -5.26
CA LYS A 65 -11.50 14.59 -5.46
C LYS A 65 -11.43 15.35 -6.78
N PHE A 66 -12.03 14.81 -7.84
CA PHE A 66 -12.15 15.52 -9.12
C PHE A 66 -12.97 16.80 -9.02
N LYS A 67 -14.10 16.79 -8.29
CA LYS A 67 -14.89 18.01 -8.01
C LYS A 67 -14.10 19.05 -7.22
N ASN A 68 -13.13 18.62 -6.41
CA ASN A 68 -12.22 19.49 -5.67
C ASN A 68 -11.02 19.98 -6.53
N GLY A 69 -11.04 19.73 -7.84
CA GLY A 69 -10.04 20.23 -8.79
C GLY A 69 -8.80 19.35 -8.95
N GLN A 70 -8.75 18.18 -8.32
CA GLN A 70 -7.65 17.23 -8.49
C GLN A 70 -7.81 16.44 -9.79
N ALA A 71 -6.71 16.23 -10.51
CA ALA A 71 -6.72 15.46 -11.77
C ALA A 71 -5.37 14.75 -12.01
N GLY A 72 -5.36 13.79 -12.93
CA GLY A 72 -4.15 13.10 -13.37
C GLY A 72 -3.39 12.42 -12.24
N GLU A 73 -2.07 12.61 -12.20
CA GLU A 73 -1.18 11.98 -11.22
C GLU A 73 -1.47 12.43 -9.78
N GLN A 74 -1.84 13.70 -9.58
CA GLN A 74 -2.22 14.19 -8.25
C GLN A 74 -3.43 13.42 -7.71
N LEU A 75 -4.47 13.27 -8.53
CA LEU A 75 -5.67 12.49 -8.16
C LEU A 75 -5.33 11.03 -7.87
N PHE A 76 -4.44 10.43 -8.67
CA PHE A 76 -3.98 9.06 -8.45
C PHE A 76 -3.34 8.91 -7.06
N PHE A 77 -2.33 9.73 -6.73
CA PHE A 77 -1.64 9.60 -5.45
C PHE A 77 -2.55 9.85 -4.25
N GLU A 78 -3.53 10.74 -4.39
CA GLU A 78 -4.54 10.97 -3.36
C GLU A 78 -5.41 9.74 -3.08
N VAL A 79 -5.80 9.00 -4.12
CA VAL A 79 -6.55 7.75 -3.98
C VAL A 79 -5.65 6.63 -3.46
N ALA A 80 -4.43 6.51 -3.99
CA ALA A 80 -3.47 5.49 -3.59
C ALA A 80 -3.05 5.64 -2.12
N LEU A 81 -2.81 6.87 -1.65
CA LEU A 81 -2.43 7.13 -0.26
C LEU A 81 -3.53 6.75 0.74
N GLU A 82 -4.81 6.86 0.39
CA GLU A 82 -5.89 6.37 1.24
C GLU A 82 -5.77 4.87 1.49
N ASP A 83 -5.57 4.09 0.42
CA ASP A 83 -5.43 2.65 0.51
C ASP A 83 -4.13 2.24 1.23
N ILE A 84 -3.01 2.92 0.93
CA ILE A 84 -1.70 2.65 1.53
C ILE A 84 -1.70 2.96 3.02
N THR A 85 -2.30 4.07 3.46
CA THR A 85 -2.37 4.42 4.88
C THR A 85 -3.27 3.47 5.66
N GLN A 86 -4.40 3.04 5.07
CA GLN A 86 -5.27 2.03 5.67
C GLN A 86 -4.56 0.66 5.78
N ALA A 87 -3.84 0.24 4.74
CA ALA A 87 -3.04 -0.98 4.77
C ALA A 87 -1.92 -0.88 5.82
N ALA A 88 -1.22 0.25 5.89
CA ALA A 88 -0.17 0.49 6.88
C ALA A 88 -0.72 0.41 8.31
N ASP A 89 -1.92 0.94 8.56
CA ASP A 89 -2.59 0.83 9.86
C ASP A 89 -2.94 -0.63 10.22
N LEU A 90 -3.35 -1.44 9.24
CA LEU A 90 -3.59 -2.88 9.45
C LEU A 90 -2.30 -3.67 9.75
N PHE A 91 -1.18 -3.29 9.11
CA PHE A 91 0.13 -3.92 9.34
C PHE A 91 0.89 -3.36 10.56
N ARG A 92 0.44 -2.25 11.15
CA ARG A 92 1.12 -1.59 12.27
C ARG A 92 1.43 -2.52 13.46
N PRO A 93 0.52 -3.42 13.90
CA PRO A 93 0.83 -4.37 14.97
C PRO A 93 1.97 -5.34 14.63
N VAL A 94 2.14 -5.70 13.35
CA VAL A 94 3.27 -6.54 12.89
C VAL A 94 4.56 -5.74 12.96
N TRP A 95 4.54 -4.48 12.51
CA TRP A 95 5.69 -3.58 12.56
C TRP A 95 6.17 -3.36 14.00
N ASP A 96 5.26 -3.04 14.92
CA ASP A 96 5.60 -2.82 16.34
C ASP A 96 6.13 -4.11 17.00
N LYS A 97 5.51 -5.27 16.71
CA LYS A 97 5.92 -6.57 17.29
C LYS A 97 7.29 -7.04 16.82
N THR A 98 7.68 -6.66 15.61
CA THR A 98 8.92 -7.11 14.96
C THR A 98 10.01 -6.05 15.00
N ASP A 99 9.81 -4.95 15.72
CA ASP A 99 10.75 -3.83 15.81
C ASP A 99 11.15 -3.31 14.41
N GLY A 100 10.15 -3.18 13.52
CA GLY A 100 10.32 -2.69 12.16
C GLY A 100 10.97 -3.65 11.16
N VAL A 101 11.19 -4.92 11.52
CA VAL A 101 11.64 -5.93 10.55
C VAL A 101 10.56 -6.22 9.51
N ASP A 102 9.30 -6.34 9.95
CA ASP A 102 8.13 -6.59 9.10
C ASP A 102 7.09 -5.46 9.26
N GLY A 103 5.91 -5.64 8.65
CA GLY A 103 4.77 -4.73 8.76
C GLY A 103 4.81 -3.57 7.75
N TRP A 104 5.60 -3.70 6.69
CA TRP A 104 5.79 -2.68 5.67
C TRP A 104 4.72 -2.71 4.59
N VAL A 105 4.37 -1.52 4.08
CA VAL A 105 3.52 -1.34 2.90
C VAL A 105 4.26 -0.45 1.91
N SER A 106 4.46 -0.92 0.68
CA SER A 106 5.18 -0.15 -0.34
C SER A 106 4.26 0.68 -1.23
N LEU A 107 4.71 1.88 -1.60
CA LEU A 107 4.12 2.74 -2.63
C LEU A 107 5.23 3.26 -3.54
N GLU A 108 5.19 2.93 -4.83
CA GLU A 108 6.16 3.44 -5.79
C GLU A 108 5.94 4.93 -6.11
N VAL A 109 7.03 5.66 -6.38
CA VAL A 109 6.99 6.96 -7.04
C VAL A 109 6.56 6.82 -8.51
N SER A 110 6.35 7.96 -9.17
CA SER A 110 6.06 7.98 -10.61
C SER A 110 7.20 7.34 -11.42
N PRO A 111 6.91 6.35 -12.29
CA PRO A 111 7.94 5.70 -13.11
C PRO A 111 8.60 6.66 -14.11
N LEU A 112 7.99 7.81 -14.39
CA LEU A 112 8.57 8.86 -15.23
C LEU A 112 9.81 9.51 -14.61
N LEU A 113 9.99 9.36 -13.30
CA LEU A 113 11.11 9.94 -12.55
C LEU A 113 12.31 8.98 -12.42
N ALA A 114 12.22 7.76 -12.95
CA ALA A 114 13.23 6.71 -12.74
C ALA A 114 14.67 7.12 -13.09
N TYR A 115 14.85 8.07 -14.01
CA TYR A 115 16.16 8.59 -14.43
C TYR A 115 16.45 10.02 -13.94
N ASP A 116 15.63 10.55 -13.04
CA ASP A 116 15.79 11.85 -12.40
C ASP A 116 15.87 11.67 -10.88
N THR A 117 17.11 11.64 -10.37
CA THR A 117 17.38 11.47 -8.94
C THR A 117 16.79 12.59 -8.10
N ALA A 118 16.88 13.85 -8.55
CA ALA A 118 16.44 14.99 -7.76
C ALA A 118 14.93 14.99 -7.58
N SER A 119 14.19 14.76 -8.67
CA SER A 119 12.74 14.68 -8.66
C SER A 119 12.24 13.42 -7.94
N THR A 120 12.92 12.27 -8.09
CA THR A 120 12.59 11.04 -7.34
C THR A 120 12.73 11.26 -5.84
N LEU A 121 13.81 11.88 -5.38
CA LEU A 121 14.01 12.18 -3.96
C LEU A 121 12.97 13.15 -3.40
N ALA A 122 12.56 14.15 -4.19
CA ALA A 122 11.52 15.08 -3.80
C ALA A 122 10.15 14.37 -3.68
N ALA A 123 9.78 13.57 -4.68
CA ALA A 123 8.54 12.80 -4.68
C ALA A 123 8.48 11.78 -3.53
N ALA A 124 9.58 11.07 -3.28
CA ALA A 124 9.62 10.08 -2.21
C ALA A 124 9.43 10.70 -0.82
N LYS A 125 10.04 11.86 -0.58
CA LYS A 125 9.85 12.60 0.68
C LYS A 125 8.42 13.12 0.84
N ASP A 126 7.86 13.72 -0.21
CA ASP A 126 6.47 14.21 -0.21
C ASP A 126 5.47 13.09 0.10
N LEU A 127 5.59 11.96 -0.63
CA LEU A 127 4.68 10.82 -0.44
C LEU A 127 4.82 10.21 0.95
N HIS A 128 6.03 10.06 1.47
CA HIS A 128 6.24 9.54 2.82
C HIS A 128 5.68 10.49 3.89
N GLU A 129 5.89 11.81 3.75
CA GLU A 129 5.34 12.82 4.67
C GLU A 129 3.82 12.83 4.64
N ARG A 130 3.20 12.80 3.45
CA ARG A 130 1.75 12.75 3.28
C ARG A 130 1.13 11.46 3.81
N ALA A 131 1.81 10.33 3.65
CA ALA A 131 1.36 9.06 4.24
C ALA A 131 1.37 9.14 5.76
N GLY A 132 2.38 9.79 6.36
CA GLY A 132 2.42 10.03 7.80
C GLY A 132 2.40 8.74 8.62
N ARG A 133 2.97 7.65 8.08
CA ARG A 133 3.05 6.34 8.74
C ARG A 133 4.50 5.83 8.69
N PRO A 134 5.05 5.36 9.82
CA PRO A 134 6.46 4.94 9.89
C PRO A 134 6.73 3.67 9.09
N ASN A 135 5.70 2.87 8.81
CA ASN A 135 5.78 1.59 8.12
C ASN A 135 5.35 1.67 6.64
N VAL A 136 5.35 2.87 6.05
CA VAL A 136 5.22 3.07 4.61
C VAL A 136 6.59 3.19 3.99
N LEU A 137 6.87 2.32 3.02
CA LEU A 137 8.09 2.28 2.22
C LEU A 137 7.81 2.95 0.87
N ILE A 138 8.65 3.90 0.47
CA ILE A 138 8.61 4.52 -0.87
C ILE A 138 9.73 3.98 -1.74
#